data_AF-A0A0B6X355-F1
#
_entry.id   AF-A0A0B6X355-F1
#
_cell.length_a   1.000
_cell.length_b   1.000
_cell.length_c   1.000
_cell.angle_alpha   90.00
_cell.angle_beta   90.00
_cell.angle_gamma   90.00
#
_symmetry.space_group_name_H-M   'P 1'
#
loop_
_entity.id
_entity.type
_entity.pdbx_description
1 polymer ?
#
loop_
_entity_poly.entity_id
_entity_poly.type
_entity_poly.pdbx_seq_one_letter_code
_entity_poly.pdbx_strand_id
1 'polypeptide(L)' 'MPASIYLYVQDCDRVYQQALAAGGESVFAIRNLPSGERYGGVKDPCGNIWWVATHIEDVSPEEEERRWREFKL' A
#
# COMPACT_ATOMS: atom_id res chain seq x y z
N MET A 1 -21.99 4.18 -5.55
CA MET A 1 -20.74 4.77 -6.09
C MET A 1 -19.57 4.13 -5.38
N PRO A 2 -18.55 3.64 -6.09
CA PRO A 2 -17.33 3.12 -5.47
C PRO A 2 -16.53 4.23 -4.79
N ALA A 3 -15.76 3.87 -3.76
CA ALA A 3 -14.88 4.78 -3.03
C ALA A 3 -13.43 4.29 -3.02
N SER A 4 -12.50 5.20 -2.72
CA SER A 4 -11.09 4.89 -2.47
C SER A 4 -10.76 5.27 -1.04
N ILE A 5 -10.27 4.32 -0.25
CA ILE A 5 -10.05 4.47 1.19
C ILE A 5 -8.60 4.11 1.48
N TYR A 6 -7.91 4.98 2.22
CA TYR A 6 -6.54 4.76 2.67
C TYR A 6 -6.53 4.44 4.16
N LEU A 7 -6.01 3.27 4.52
CA LEU A 7 -5.97 2.78 5.89
C LEU A 7 -4.54 2.47 6.31
N TYR A 8 -4.14 3.05 7.45
CA TYR A 8 -2.98 2.55 8.18
C TYR A 8 -3.39 1.38 9.05
N VAL A 9 -2.64 0.29 8.93
CA VAL A 9 -2.82 -0.93 9.70
C VAL A 9 -1.46 -1.41 10.21
N GLN A 10 -1.48 -2.17 11.30
CA GLN A 10 -0.24 -2.69 11.89
C GLN A 10 0.50 -3.67 10.97
N ASP A 11 -0.24 -4.41 10.13
CA ASP A 11 0.31 -5.40 9.20
C ASP A 11 -0.50 -5.37 7.90
N CYS A 12 -0.04 -4.57 6.93
CA CYS A 12 -0.70 -4.42 5.65
C CYS A 12 -0.53 -5.65 4.75
N ASP A 13 0.55 -6.44 4.89
CA ASP A 13 0.70 -7.71 4.17
C ASP A 13 -0.44 -8.67 4.51
N ARG A 14 -0.72 -8.85 5.81
CA ARG A 14 -1.80 -9.71 6.27
C ARG A 14 -3.17 -9.23 5.79
N VAL A 15 -3.46 -7.93 5.92
CA VAL A 15 -4.74 -7.36 5.48
C VAL A 15 -4.91 -7.48 3.96
N TYR A 16 -3.85 -7.22 3.21
CA TYR A 16 -3.85 -7.36 1.75
C TYR A 16 -4.13 -8.79 1.32
N GLN A 17 -3.47 -9.79 1.92
CA GLN A 17 -3.74 -11.21 1.62
C GLN A 17 -5.17 -11.62 1.98
N GLN A 18 -5.71 -11.13 3.10
CA GLN A 18 -7.10 -11.35 3.46
C GLN A 18 -8.07 -10.75 2.44
N ALA A 19 -7.80 -9.54 1.95
CA ALA A 19 -8.62 -8.89 0.94
C ALA A 19 -8.61 -9.66 -0.39
N LEU A 20 -7.45 -10.17 -0.82
CA LEU A 20 -7.35 -11.05 -2.00
C LEU A 20 -8.14 -12.36 -1.79
N ALA A 21 -7.98 -13.01 -0.64
CA ALA A 21 -8.69 -14.24 -0.32
C ALA A 21 -10.22 -14.07 -0.27
N ALA A 22 -10.70 -12.85 0.03
CA ALA A 22 -12.11 -12.48 0.02
C ALA A 22 -12.68 -12.17 -1.39
N GLY A 23 -11.88 -12.38 -2.45
CA GLY A 23 -12.29 -12.09 -3.83
C GLY A 23 -11.88 -10.70 -4.33
N GLY A 24 -11.03 -10.00 -3.59
CA GLY A 24 -10.42 -8.76 -4.05
C GLY A 24 -9.36 -9.00 -5.13
N GLU A 25 -9.17 -7.99 -5.98
CA GLU A 25 -8.16 -7.98 -7.04
C GLU A 25 -7.03 -7.01 -6.67
N SER A 26 -5.78 -7.45 -6.78
CA SER A 26 -4.64 -6.56 -6.58
C SER A 26 -4.63 -5.45 -7.63
N VAL A 27 -4.69 -4.19 -7.19
CA VAL A 27 -4.43 -3.03 -8.07
C VAL A 27 -3.00 -2.50 -7.91
N PHE A 28 -2.37 -2.79 -6.78
CA PHE A 28 -0.96 -2.51 -6.54
C PHE A 28 -0.40 -3.53 -5.56
N ALA A 29 0.59 -4.32 -6.00
CA ALA A 29 1.21 -5.34 -5.17
C ALA A 29 1.97 -4.70 -4.00
N ILE A 30 1.81 -5.28 -2.81
CA ILE A 30 2.45 -4.79 -1.59
C ILE A 30 3.97 -4.70 -1.80
N ARG A 31 4.55 -3.54 -1.52
CA ARG A 31 5.99 -3.30 -1.55
C ARG A 31 6.40 -2.25 -0.53
N ASN A 32 7.71 -2.13 -0.29
CA ASN A 32 8.25 -1.02 0.47
C ASN A 32 8.40 0.17 -0.47
N LEU A 33 7.93 1.34 -0.03
CA LEU A 33 8.10 2.60 -0.74
C LEU A 33 9.31 3.35 -0.18
N PRO A 34 9.97 4.17 -1.02
CA PRO A 34 11.02 5.10 -0.59
C PRO A 34 10.68 5.98 0.61
N SER A 35 9.40 6.31 0.79
CA SER A 35 8.84 7.09 1.90
C SER A 35 8.91 6.41 3.27
N GLY A 36 9.40 5.17 3.37
CA GLY A 36 9.47 4.44 4.64
C GLY A 36 8.17 3.69 4.98
N GLU A 37 7.39 3.33 3.96
CA GLU A 37 6.09 2.66 4.13
C GLU A 37 6.06 1.30 3.47
N ARG A 38 5.40 0.32 4.10
CA ARG A 38 4.90 -0.89 3.46
C ARG A 38 3.53 -0.55 2.90
N TYR A 39 3.30 -0.68 1.60
CA TYR A 39 2.09 -0.15 0.95
C TYR A 39 1.58 -1.05 -0.18
N GLY A 40 0.26 -1.16 -0.28
CA GLY A 40 -0.41 -1.81 -1.41
C GLY A 40 -1.90 -1.51 -1.52
N GLY A 41 -2.53 -2.03 -2.57
CA GLY A 41 -3.92 -1.74 -2.87
C GLY A 41 -4.69 -2.92 -3.45
N VAL A 42 -5.92 -3.12 -2.97
CA VAL A 42 -6.86 -4.13 -3.45
C VAL A 42 -8.17 -3.48 -3.85
N LYS A 43 -8.72 -3.86 -5.01
CA LYS A 43 -10.08 -3.50 -5.43
C LYS A 43 -11.03 -4.62 -5.01
N ASP A 44 -12.10 -4.28 -4.30
CA ASP A 44 -13.11 -5.26 -3.86
C ASP A 44 -14.16 -5.56 -4.95
N PRO A 45 -15.02 -6.59 -4.78
CA PRO A 45 -16.05 -6.94 -5.75
C PRO A 45 -17.12 -5.85 -5.98
N CYS A 46 -17.27 -4.90 -5.05
CA CYS A 46 -18.16 -3.75 -5.20
C CYS A 46 -17.49 -2.57 -5.94
N GLY A 47 -16.21 -2.71 -6.29
CA GLY A 47 -15.40 -1.74 -7.01
C GLY A 47 -14.68 -0.72 -6.13
N ASN A 48 -14.74 -0.83 -4.79
CA ASN A 48 -13.98 0.08 -3.92
C ASN A 48 -12.50 -0.28 -3.97
N ILE A 49 -11.63 0.73 -3.81
CA ILE A 49 -10.19 0.52 -3.65
C ILE A 49 -9.82 0.72 -2.19
N TRP A 50 -9.20 -0.31 -1.62
CA TRP A 50 -8.64 -0.32 -0.29
C TRP A 50 -7.13 -0.21 -0.39
N TRP A 51 -6.60 0.97 -0.11
CA TRP A 51 -5.18 1.20 0.06
C TRP A 51 -4.80 0.90 1.50
N VAL A 52 -3.83 0.03 1.70
CA VAL A 52 -3.37 -0.40 3.02
C VAL A 52 -1.90 -0.10 3.16
N ALA A 53 -1.54 0.51 4.28
CA ALA A 53 -0.18 0.87 4.58
C ALA A 53 0.21 0.53 6.01
N THR A 54 1.49 0.24 6.21
CA THR A 54 2.14 0.15 7.52
C THR A 54 3.35 1.07 7.48
N HIS A 55 3.42 2.01 8.41
CA HIS A 55 4.61 2.82 8.59
C HIS A 55 5.77 1.93 9.09
N ILE A 56 6.91 1.98 8.40
CA ILE A 56 8.11 1.21 8.75
C ILE A 56 9.11 2.10 9.49
N GLU A 57 9.39 3.28 8.93
CA GLU A 57 10.38 4.22 9.45
C GLU A 57 10.09 5.67 9.04
N ASP A 58 10.54 6.61 9.85
CA ASP A 58 10.60 8.03 9.49
C ASP A 58 11.81 8.29 8.59
N VAL A 59 11.58 8.83 7.39
CA VAL A 59 12.63 9.15 6.41
C VAL A 59 12.72 10.67 6.25
N SER A 60 13.94 11.23 6.25
CA SER A 60 14.10 12.67 5.99
C SER A 60 13.75 13.00 4.53
N PRO A 61 13.30 14.23 4.22
CA PRO A 61 12.98 14.61 2.84
C PRO A 61 14.13 14.40 1.85
N GLU A 62 15.38 14.66 2.26
CA GLU A 62 16.55 14.49 1.40
C GLU A 62 16.81 13.01 1.08
N GLU A 63 16.66 12.14 2.07
CA GLU A 63 16.85 10.70 1.91
C GLU A 63 15.69 10.07 1.13
N GLU A 64 14.46 10.52 1.37
CA GLU A 64 13.30 10.11 0.59
C GLU A 64 13.47 10.48 -0.88
N GLU A 65 13.89 11.72 -1.19
CA GLU A 65 14.16 12.16 -2.57
C GLU A 65 15.25 11.29 -3.23
N ARG A 66 16.33 11.00 -2.52
CA ARG A 66 17.42 10.13 -3.01
C ARG A 66 16.88 8.74 -3.35
N ARG A 67 16.10 8.12 -2.44
CA ARG A 67 15.51 6.79 -2.64
C ARG A 67 14.52 6.77 -3.81
N TRP A 68 13.70 7.82 -3.99
CA TRP A 68 12.78 7.93 -5.13
C TRP A 68 13.49 7.99 -6.48
N ARG A 69 14.64 8.69 -6.57
CA ARG A 69 15.44 8.74 -7.80
C ARG A 69 16.00 7.37 -8.20
N GLU A 70 16.26 6.51 -7.23
CA GLU A 70 16.79 5.17 -7.43
C GLU A 70 15.69 4.10 -7.60
N PHE A 71 14.46 4.42 -7.20
CA PHE A 71 13.33 3.50 -7.19
C PHE A 71 12.88 3.13 -8.61
N LYS A 72 12.71 1.82 -8.83
CA LYS A 72 12.19 1.27 -10.09
C LYS A 72 10.89 0.53 -9.79
N LEU A 73 9.83 0.89 -10.52
CA LEU A 73 8.49 0.32 -10.39
C LEU A 73 8.37 -1.08 -11.00
#